data_AF-A0A955MHW6-F1
#
_entry.id   AF-A0A955MHW6-F1
#
_cell.length_a   1.000
_cell.length_b   1.000
_cell.length_c   1.000
_cell.angle_alpha   90.00
_cell.angle_beta   90.00
_cell.angle_gamma   90.00
#
_symmetry.space_group_name_H-M   'P 1'
#
loop_
_entity.id
_entity.type
_entity.pdbx_description
1 polymer ?
#
loop_
_entity_poly.entity_id
_entity_poly.type
_entity_poly.pdbx_seq_one_letter_code
_entity_poly.pdbx_strand_id
1 'polypeptide(L)'
;GQLVGGCGTIGVFSFYATKMICAGEGGMVISHNSKLLKFIRDRRDYDHKEDLHVRFNYKMTDLQAGLGITQLKKIKAFIQKRRQIAAFYNKHLNDLDVGLPKTRQGNEHIYFRYVIRLKKNCDRFLKNLQQNGVDARRPVYKPIHMYFKNIYCPQTTELYQKSISIPIYPSLTQKQMHFIVKQLKKNLI
;
A
#
# COMPACT_ATOMS: atom_id res chain seq x y z
N GLY A 1 -9.57 -16.07 -11.44
CA GLY A 1 -9.55 -14.64 -11.04
C GLY A 1 -8.60 -13.86 -11.94
N GLN A 2 -8.73 -12.54 -12.01
CA GLN A 2 -7.87 -11.67 -12.82
C GLN A 2 -6.82 -10.97 -11.92
N LEU A 3 -5.61 -10.71 -12.43
CA LEU A 3 -4.60 -9.95 -11.68
C LEU A 3 -4.99 -8.46 -11.58
N VAL A 4 -4.62 -7.83 -10.46
CA VAL A 4 -4.79 -6.37 -10.28
C VAL A 4 -4.11 -5.62 -11.42
N GLY A 5 -4.83 -4.64 -11.97
CA GLY A 5 -4.40 -3.84 -13.12
C GLY A 5 -4.73 -4.46 -14.48
N GLY A 6 -5.19 -5.71 -14.53
CA GLY A 6 -5.81 -6.28 -15.73
C GLY A 6 -7.28 -5.84 -15.92
N CYS A 7 -7.95 -5.41 -14.85
CA CYS A 7 -9.30 -4.88 -14.91
C CYS A 7 -9.30 -3.37 -15.22
N GLY A 8 -10.26 -2.92 -16.04
CA GLY A 8 -10.41 -1.51 -16.44
C GLY A 8 -9.56 -1.12 -17.65
N THR A 9 -9.54 0.18 -17.97
CA THR A 9 -8.86 0.71 -19.15
C THR A 9 -7.35 0.81 -18.97
N ILE A 10 -6.88 1.10 -17.75
CA ILE A 10 -5.48 1.38 -17.43
C ILE A 10 -5.18 1.01 -15.97
N GLY A 11 -4.04 0.36 -15.75
CA GLY A 11 -3.47 0.09 -14.44
C GLY A 11 -2.19 0.92 -14.24
N VAL A 12 -2.05 1.55 -13.07
CA VAL A 12 -0.87 2.34 -12.71
C VAL A 12 -0.27 1.79 -11.41
N PHE A 13 1.02 1.49 -11.46
CA PHE A 13 1.78 0.95 -10.34
C PHE A 13 2.86 1.92 -9.90
N SER A 14 3.11 1.96 -8.60
CA SER A 14 4.22 2.69 -8.00
C SER A 14 5.28 1.70 -7.52
N PHE A 15 6.54 2.03 -7.77
CA PHE A 15 7.71 1.30 -7.30
C PHE A 15 8.55 2.11 -6.29
N TYR A 16 7.88 3.01 -5.57
CA TYR A 16 8.50 3.73 -4.45
C TYR A 16 9.05 2.75 -3.41
N ALA A 17 10.07 3.17 -2.66
CA ALA A 17 10.84 2.33 -1.74
C ALA A 17 10.00 1.44 -0.80
N THR A 18 8.83 1.91 -0.37
CA THR A 18 7.96 1.16 0.57
C THR A 18 7.02 0.16 -0.10
N LYS A 19 6.88 0.18 -1.44
CA LYS A 19 5.90 -0.61 -2.21
C LYS A 19 6.26 -2.10 -2.25
N MET A 20 5.37 -2.90 -2.84
CA MET A 20 5.56 -4.36 -3.00
C MET A 20 6.81 -4.70 -3.81
N ILE A 21 7.18 -3.81 -4.73
CA ILE A 21 8.40 -3.84 -5.54
C ILE A 21 9.03 -2.46 -5.35
N CYS A 22 10.32 -2.43 -5.06
CA CYS A 22 11.09 -1.21 -4.89
C CYS A 22 12.00 -0.99 -6.11
N ALA A 23 12.00 0.21 -6.66
CA ALA A 23 12.98 0.70 -7.63
C ALA A 23 13.67 1.99 -7.13
N GLY A 24 13.61 2.25 -5.82
CA GLY A 24 13.88 3.58 -5.24
C GLY A 24 12.71 4.51 -5.53
N GLU A 25 12.66 5.01 -6.76
CA GLU A 25 11.56 5.76 -7.34
C GLU A 25 11.12 5.11 -8.66
N GLY A 26 9.86 5.31 -9.03
CA GLY A 26 9.35 4.91 -10.34
C GLY A 26 7.94 4.35 -10.34
N GLY A 27 7.52 3.90 -11.51
CA GLY A 27 6.19 3.34 -11.71
C GLY A 27 6.04 2.65 -13.07
N MET A 28 4.86 2.09 -13.29
CA MET A 28 4.53 1.37 -14.51
C MET A 28 3.07 1.60 -14.87
N VAL A 29 2.82 1.76 -16.17
CA VAL A 29 1.49 1.80 -16.75
C VAL A 29 1.26 0.53 -17.55
N ILE A 30 0.11 -0.11 -17.36
CA ILE A 30 -0.35 -1.25 -18.16
C ILE A 30 -1.75 -0.96 -18.72
N SER A 31 -2.04 -1.47 -19.92
CA SER A 31 -3.35 -1.38 -20.56
C SER A 31 -3.45 -2.41 -21.68
N HIS A 32 -4.66 -2.88 -21.96
CA HIS A 32 -4.95 -3.65 -23.18
C HIS A 32 -5.14 -2.76 -24.42
N ASN A 33 -5.26 -1.44 -24.25
CA ASN A 33 -5.44 -0.48 -25.34
C ASN A 33 -4.08 0.00 -25.87
N SER A 34 -3.65 -0.54 -27.02
CA SER A 34 -2.38 -0.19 -27.66
C SER A 34 -2.29 1.28 -28.09
N LYS A 35 -3.41 1.90 -28.51
CA LYS A 35 -3.46 3.32 -28.86
C LYS A 35 -3.20 4.19 -27.63
N LEU A 36 -3.78 3.84 -26.49
CA LEU A 36 -3.53 4.53 -25.21
C LEU A 36 -2.07 4.40 -24.78
N LEU A 37 -1.48 3.21 -24.88
CA LEU A 37 -0.06 3.01 -24.53
C LEU A 37 0.88 3.80 -25.46
N LYS A 38 0.57 3.91 -26.75
CA LYS A 38 1.31 4.76 -27.69
C LYS A 38 1.23 6.23 -27.28
N PHE A 39 0.01 6.71 -26.97
CA PHE A 39 -0.20 8.07 -26.48
C PHE A 39 0.60 8.35 -25.19
N ILE A 40 0.57 7.44 -24.21
CA ILE A 40 1.28 7.61 -22.94
C ILE A 40 2.80 7.63 -23.15
N ARG A 41 3.35 6.76 -24.00
CA ARG A 41 4.78 6.78 -24.34
C ARG A 41 5.19 8.10 -25.00
N ASP A 42 4.36 8.60 -25.92
CA ASP A 42 4.62 9.90 -26.56
C ASP A 42 4.59 11.06 -25.55
N ARG A 43 3.67 11.06 -24.58
CA ARG A 43 3.63 12.08 -23.51
C ARG A 43 4.79 11.93 -22.52
N ARG A 44 5.33 10.73 -22.30
CA ARG A 44 6.42 10.44 -21.35
C ARG A 44 7.79 10.95 -21.83
N ASP A 45 7.99 11.01 -23.14
CA ASP A 45 9.28 11.28 -23.77
C ASP A 45 9.22 12.59 -24.56
N TYR A 46 9.71 13.69 -23.95
CA TYR A 46 9.67 15.03 -24.56
C TYR A 46 10.63 15.26 -25.74
N ASP A 47 11.68 14.45 -25.84
CA ASP A 47 12.80 14.68 -26.77
C ASP A 47 12.54 14.12 -28.17
N HIS A 48 13.24 14.65 -29.18
CA HIS A 48 13.19 14.24 -30.59
C HIS A 48 11.76 14.21 -31.19
N LYS A 49 11.05 15.35 -31.15
CA LYS A 49 9.69 15.49 -31.66
C LYS A 49 9.58 16.63 -32.66
N GLU A 50 8.84 16.41 -33.74
CA GLU A 50 8.60 17.42 -34.78
C GLU A 50 7.48 18.41 -34.39
N ASP A 51 6.55 17.98 -33.52
CA ASP A 51 5.40 18.78 -33.08
C ASP A 51 5.56 19.34 -31.66
N LEU A 52 4.78 20.38 -31.34
CA LEU A 52 4.81 21.09 -30.06
C LEU A 52 3.80 20.58 -29.01
N HIS A 53 3.30 19.35 -29.13
CA HIS A 53 2.43 18.81 -28.08
C HIS A 53 3.15 18.75 -26.73
N VAL A 54 2.41 19.07 -25.65
CA VAL A 54 2.93 19.01 -24.28
C VAL A 54 3.39 17.59 -23.94
N ARG A 55 4.64 17.46 -23.50
CA ARG A 55 5.28 16.20 -23.10
C ARG A 55 6.08 16.41 -21.81
N PHE A 56 6.45 15.32 -21.17
CA PHE A 56 7.13 15.30 -19.88
C PHE A 56 8.48 14.59 -19.97
N ASN A 57 9.28 14.68 -18.90
CA ASN A 57 10.45 13.84 -18.68
C ASN A 57 10.16 12.82 -17.57
N TYR A 58 9.34 11.81 -17.88
CA TYR A 58 8.91 10.79 -16.90
C TYR A 58 9.51 9.41 -17.18
N LYS A 59 10.70 9.38 -17.79
CA LYS A 59 11.46 8.16 -18.05
C LYS A 59 11.97 7.56 -16.74
N MET A 60 11.93 6.22 -16.66
CA MET A 60 12.64 5.46 -15.63
C MET A 60 14.07 5.19 -16.13
N THR A 61 15.06 5.27 -15.24
CA THR A 61 16.45 4.97 -15.61
C THR A 61 16.70 3.46 -15.65
N ASP A 62 17.75 3.03 -16.38
CA ASP A 62 18.14 1.61 -16.41
C ASP A 62 18.57 1.09 -15.03
N LEU A 63 19.12 1.94 -14.17
CA LEU A 63 19.42 1.59 -12.78
C LEU A 63 18.14 1.24 -11.99
N GLN A 64 17.11 2.07 -12.11
CA GLN A 64 15.80 1.82 -11.48
C GLN A 64 15.14 0.57 -12.06
N ALA A 65 15.22 0.38 -13.39
CA ALA A 65 14.68 -0.79 -14.07
C ALA A 65 15.38 -2.07 -13.64
N GLY A 66 16.72 -2.09 -13.54
CA GLY A 66 17.50 -3.23 -13.09
C GLY A 66 17.16 -3.67 -11.65
N LEU A 67 16.99 -2.70 -10.74
CA LEU A 67 16.52 -2.95 -9.39
C LEU A 67 15.09 -3.52 -9.39
N GLY A 68 14.18 -2.88 -10.15
CA GLY A 68 12.78 -3.29 -10.28
C GLY A 68 12.62 -4.72 -10.80
N ILE A 69 13.37 -5.11 -11.85
CA ILE A 69 13.35 -6.46 -12.42
C ILE A 69 13.79 -7.50 -11.37
N THR A 70 14.85 -7.20 -10.60
CA THR A 70 15.34 -8.09 -9.55
C THR A 70 14.31 -8.28 -8.43
N GLN A 71 13.60 -7.23 -8.05
CA GLN A 71 12.51 -7.28 -7.07
C GLN A 71 11.27 -8.01 -7.62
N LEU A 72 10.93 -7.80 -8.89
CA LEU A 72 9.79 -8.46 -9.55
C LEU A 72 9.95 -9.99 -9.55
N LYS A 73 11.16 -10.52 -9.74
CA LYS A 73 11.45 -11.95 -9.61
C LYS A 73 11.09 -12.53 -8.24
N LYS A 74 11.07 -11.70 -7.18
CA LYS A 74 10.81 -12.09 -5.78
C LYS A 74 9.35 -11.85 -5.34
N ILE A 75 8.50 -11.29 -6.20
CA ILE A 75 7.16 -10.82 -5.80
C ILE A 75 6.28 -11.92 -5.20
N LYS A 76 6.31 -13.14 -5.75
CA LYS A 76 5.53 -14.28 -5.24
C LYS A 76 5.93 -14.62 -3.80
N ALA A 77 7.23 -14.66 -3.52
CA ALA A 77 7.77 -14.91 -2.19
C ALA A 77 7.40 -13.79 -1.21
N PHE A 78 7.45 -12.52 -1.64
CA PHE A 78 7.03 -11.39 -0.81
C PHE A 78 5.54 -11.43 -0.45
N ILE A 79 4.68 -11.76 -1.41
CA ILE A 79 3.24 -11.93 -1.18
C ILE A 79 3.01 -13.07 -0.18
N GLN A 80 3.67 -14.22 -0.37
CA GLN A 80 3.55 -15.36 0.53
C GLN A 80 3.98 -15.02 1.95
N LYS A 81 5.13 -14.35 2.13
CA LYS A 81 5.60 -13.92 3.46
C LYS A 81 4.61 -12.96 4.13
N ARG A 82 4.08 -11.99 3.40
CA ARG A 82 3.07 -11.06 3.93
C ARG A 82 1.78 -11.77 4.31
N ARG A 83 1.33 -12.77 3.54
CA ARG A 83 0.18 -13.61 3.90
C ARG A 83 0.42 -14.42 5.18
N GLN A 84 1.62 -14.97 5.36
CA GLN A 84 1.99 -15.66 6.60
C GLN A 84 1.93 -14.73 7.82
N ILE A 85 2.49 -13.52 7.69
CA ILE A 85 2.43 -12.47 8.73
C ILE A 85 0.98 -12.07 9.01
N ALA A 86 0.18 -11.84 7.97
CA ALA A 86 -1.23 -11.48 8.12
C ALA A 86 -2.04 -12.58 8.81
N ALA A 87 -1.79 -13.85 8.48
CA ALA A 87 -2.41 -15.00 9.16
C ALA A 87 -2.00 -15.06 10.64
N PHE A 88 -0.73 -14.79 10.95
CA PHE A 88 -0.26 -14.69 12.33
C PHE A 88 -1.00 -13.59 13.10
N TYR A 89 -1.12 -12.38 12.53
CA TYR A 89 -1.88 -11.30 13.15
C TYR A 89 -3.36 -11.63 13.30
N ASN A 90 -4.00 -12.19 12.27
CA ASN A 90 -5.39 -12.61 12.35
C ASN A 90 -5.60 -13.56 13.53
N LYS A 91 -4.75 -14.59 13.68
CA LYS A 91 -4.83 -15.55 14.78
C LYS A 91 -4.70 -14.89 16.16
N HIS A 92 -3.74 -13.98 16.33
CA HIS A 92 -3.39 -13.44 17.65
C HIS A 92 -4.17 -12.18 18.06
N LEU A 93 -4.92 -11.57 17.13
CA LEU A 93 -5.73 -10.39 17.37
C LEU A 93 -7.23 -10.68 17.28
N ASN A 94 -7.64 -11.92 16.99
CA ASN A 94 -9.05 -12.30 16.82
C ASN A 94 -9.88 -12.19 18.11
N ASP A 95 -9.23 -12.31 19.26
CA ASP A 95 -9.83 -12.14 20.60
C ASP A 95 -9.99 -10.67 21.00
N LEU A 96 -9.40 -9.75 20.24
CA LEU A 96 -9.46 -8.32 20.53
C LEU A 96 -10.65 -7.68 19.83
N ASP A 97 -11.19 -6.66 20.49
CA ASP A 97 -12.32 -5.89 20.02
C ASP A 97 -11.93 -4.84 18.96
N VAL A 98 -11.31 -5.33 17.87
CA VAL A 98 -10.81 -4.55 16.73
C VAL A 98 -11.27 -5.16 15.41
N GLY A 99 -11.54 -4.32 14.43
CA GLY A 99 -11.81 -4.77 13.06
C GLY A 99 -10.53 -5.23 12.37
N LEU A 100 -10.48 -6.50 11.98
CA LEU A 100 -9.36 -7.07 11.22
C LEU A 100 -9.60 -6.98 9.70
N PRO A 101 -8.54 -6.98 8.86
CA PRO A 101 -8.68 -7.03 7.41
C PRO A 101 -9.47 -8.27 6.96
N LYS A 102 -10.54 -8.05 6.19
CA LYS A 102 -11.31 -9.13 5.54
C LYS A 102 -11.09 -9.10 4.03
N THR A 103 -10.91 -10.27 3.44
CA THR A 103 -10.80 -10.44 1.99
C THR A 103 -12.18 -10.81 1.44
N ARG A 104 -12.65 -10.09 0.41
CA ARG A 104 -13.92 -10.41 -0.25
C ARG A 104 -13.82 -11.77 -0.97
N GLN A 105 -14.93 -12.51 -1.03
CA GLN A 105 -15.00 -13.79 -1.75
C GLN A 105 -14.56 -13.60 -3.21
N GLY A 106 -13.80 -14.57 -3.73
CA GLY A 106 -13.26 -14.53 -5.10
C GLY A 106 -11.99 -13.68 -5.26
N ASN A 107 -11.54 -12.97 -4.21
CA ASN A 107 -10.33 -12.15 -4.25
C ASN A 107 -9.21 -12.74 -3.39
N GLU A 108 -7.99 -12.33 -3.74
CA GLU A 108 -6.79 -12.60 -2.98
C GLU A 108 -6.15 -11.30 -2.51
N HIS A 109 -5.79 -11.21 -1.22
CA HIS A 109 -5.12 -10.04 -0.67
C HIS A 109 -3.60 -10.23 -0.63
N ILE A 110 -2.87 -9.24 -1.16
CA ILE A 110 -1.40 -9.21 -1.14
C ILE A 110 -0.79 -8.60 0.13
N TYR A 111 -1.61 -8.00 1.00
CA TYR A 111 -1.20 -7.37 2.26
C TYR A 111 -0.02 -6.38 2.14
N PHE A 112 -0.16 -5.39 1.24
CA PHE A 112 0.74 -4.23 1.20
C PHE A 112 0.74 -3.49 2.55
N ARG A 113 -0.44 -3.36 3.15
CA ARG A 113 -0.66 -2.89 4.53
C ARG A 113 -1.50 -3.91 5.27
N TYR A 114 -1.38 -3.92 6.59
CA TYR A 114 -2.27 -4.64 7.50
C TYR A 114 -2.97 -3.60 8.35
N VAL A 115 -4.23 -3.29 8.01
CA VAL A 115 -4.98 -2.20 8.63
C VAL A 115 -5.97 -2.78 9.64
N ILE A 116 -5.85 -2.36 10.90
CA ILE A 116 -6.85 -2.66 11.92
C ILE A 116 -7.70 -1.42 12.22
N ARG A 117 -8.98 -1.65 12.53
CA ARG A 117 -9.95 -0.61 12.86
C ARG A 117 -10.31 -0.67 14.34
N LEU A 118 -10.06 0.41 15.07
CA LEU A 118 -10.40 0.54 16.48
C LEU A 118 -11.87 0.98 16.63
N LYS A 119 -12.45 0.80 17.83
CA LYS A 119 -13.78 1.35 18.14
C LYS A 119 -13.78 2.87 18.30
N LYS A 120 -12.71 3.42 18.88
CA LYS A 120 -12.53 4.85 19.18
C LYS A 120 -11.48 5.47 18.26
N ASN A 121 -11.33 6.78 18.34
CA ASN A 121 -10.27 7.51 17.64
C ASN A 121 -8.89 6.91 18.00
N CYS A 122 -8.06 6.70 16.98
CA CYS A 122 -6.77 6.03 17.13
C CYS A 122 -5.59 6.94 17.50
N ASP A 123 -5.74 8.25 17.63
CA ASP A 123 -4.62 9.20 17.84
C ASP A 123 -3.78 8.86 19.07
N ARG A 124 -4.43 8.71 20.24
CA ARG A 124 -3.75 8.33 21.49
C ARG A 124 -3.10 6.95 21.38
N PHE A 125 -3.82 5.99 20.79
CA PHE A 125 -3.34 4.63 20.64
C PHE A 125 -2.12 4.55 19.72
N LEU A 126 -2.17 5.25 18.59
CA LEU A 126 -1.09 5.36 17.61
C LEU A 126 0.16 5.97 18.23
N LYS A 127 0.01 7.10 18.93
CA LYS A 127 1.12 7.75 19.64
C LYS A 127 1.77 6.82 20.66
N ASN A 128 0.96 6.10 21.43
CA ASN A 128 1.46 5.18 22.45
C ASN A 128 2.20 3.98 21.83
N LEU A 129 1.69 3.40 20.73
CA LEU A 129 2.42 2.34 20.01
C LEU A 129 3.78 2.80 19.50
N GLN A 130 3.85 4.00 18.91
CA GLN A 130 5.09 4.58 18.41
C GLN A 130 6.11 4.82 19.53
N GLN A 131 5.65 5.37 20.66
CA GLN A 131 6.49 5.54 21.86
C GLN A 131 7.00 4.21 22.43
N ASN A 132 6.23 3.12 22.26
CA ASN A 132 6.63 1.77 22.65
C ASN A 132 7.37 1.00 21.52
N GLY A 133 7.90 1.69 20.51
CA GLY A 133 8.77 1.09 19.49
C GLY A 133 8.05 0.34 18.36
N VAL A 134 6.75 0.55 18.18
CA VAL A 134 5.99 0.02 17.03
C VAL A 134 5.68 1.14 16.04
N ASP A 135 6.31 1.12 14.86
CA ASP A 135 6.03 2.08 13.77
C ASP A 135 4.69 1.78 13.07
N ALA A 136 3.61 1.93 13.83
CA ALA A 136 2.26 1.98 13.29
C ALA A 136 2.01 3.38 12.68
N ARG A 137 1.17 3.45 11.64
CA ARG A 137 0.83 4.71 10.95
C ARG A 137 -0.62 4.71 10.51
N ARG A 138 -1.18 5.89 10.24
CA ARG A 138 -2.45 5.98 9.49
C ARG A 138 -2.26 5.40 8.08
N PRO A 139 -3.27 4.72 7.49
CA PRO A 139 -3.14 4.11 6.15
C PRO A 139 -2.86 5.13 5.03
N VAL A 140 -3.36 6.35 5.20
CA VAL A 140 -3.12 7.52 4.36
C VAL A 140 -2.74 8.70 5.24
N TYR A 141 -2.02 9.69 4.69
CA TYR A 141 -1.60 10.87 5.44
C TYR A 141 -2.79 11.74 5.83
N LYS A 142 -3.58 12.17 4.84
CA LYS A 142 -4.81 12.95 5.03
C LYS A 142 -5.80 12.59 3.91
N PRO A 143 -7.05 12.24 4.21
CA PRO A 143 -8.08 12.00 3.20
C PRO A 143 -8.30 13.22 2.31
N ILE A 144 -8.51 12.99 1.02
CA ILE A 144 -8.58 14.06 0.01
C ILE A 144 -9.69 15.09 0.31
N HIS A 145 -10.85 14.64 0.79
CA HIS A 145 -11.98 15.53 1.10
C HIS A 145 -11.65 16.56 2.19
N MET A 146 -10.72 16.26 3.10
CA MET A 146 -10.30 17.19 4.16
C MET A 146 -9.43 18.36 3.66
N TYR A 147 -9.06 18.38 2.38
CA TYR A 147 -8.42 19.53 1.74
C TYR A 147 -9.43 20.52 1.14
N PHE A 148 -10.70 20.11 1.00
CA PHE A 148 -11.74 20.90 0.37
C PHE A 148 -12.83 21.23 1.38
N LYS A 149 -13.18 22.51 1.51
CA LYS A 149 -14.18 22.97 2.50
C LYS A 149 -15.59 22.41 2.26
N ASN A 150 -15.92 22.13 1.00
CA ASN A 150 -17.29 21.82 0.58
C ASN A 150 -17.51 20.33 0.25
N ILE A 151 -16.59 19.45 0.66
CA ILE A 151 -16.72 17.99 0.41
C ILE A 151 -16.89 17.26 1.74
N TYR A 152 -18.07 16.69 1.95
CA TYR A 152 -18.39 15.91 3.14
C TYR A 152 -18.35 14.41 2.84
N CYS A 153 -17.46 13.68 3.51
CA CYS A 153 -17.34 12.22 3.38
C CYS A 153 -17.31 11.58 4.78
N PRO A 154 -18.46 11.39 5.45
CA PRO A 154 -18.53 10.97 6.85
C PRO A 154 -17.90 9.60 7.07
N GLN A 155 -18.18 8.65 6.17
CA GLN A 155 -17.64 7.29 6.26
C GLN A 155 -16.11 7.26 6.13
N THR A 156 -15.55 8.07 5.22
CA THR A 156 -14.09 8.21 5.07
C THR A 156 -13.47 8.87 6.29
N THR A 157 -14.10 9.91 6.84
CA THR A 157 -13.66 10.57 8.08
C THR A 157 -13.62 9.60 9.25
N GLU A 158 -14.70 8.85 9.47
CA GLU A 158 -14.78 7.87 10.53
C GLU A 158 -13.71 6.78 10.36
N LEU A 159 -13.60 6.21 9.16
CA LEU A 159 -12.62 5.17 8.88
C LEU A 159 -11.20 5.70 9.10
N TYR A 160 -10.90 6.92 8.63
CA TYR A 160 -9.61 7.55 8.88
C TYR A 160 -9.32 7.66 10.37
N GLN A 161 -10.23 8.24 11.16
CA GLN A 161 -10.06 8.44 12.61
C GLN A 161 -9.85 7.14 13.39
N LYS A 162 -10.38 6.02 12.90
CA LYS A 162 -10.36 4.72 13.60
C LYS A 162 -9.33 3.72 13.06
N SER A 163 -8.64 4.01 11.94
CA SER A 163 -7.77 3.03 11.27
C SER A 163 -6.29 3.27 11.50
N ILE A 164 -5.56 2.19 11.80
CA ILE A 164 -4.10 2.16 11.84
C ILE A 164 -3.56 1.00 11.01
N SER A 165 -2.44 1.23 10.34
CA SER A 165 -1.64 0.22 9.67
C SER A 165 -0.51 -0.19 10.59
N ILE A 166 -0.44 -1.47 10.95
CA ILE A 166 0.67 -2.02 11.73
C ILE A 166 1.77 -2.56 10.80
N PRO A 167 3.00 -2.75 11.29
CA PRO A 167 4.11 -3.20 10.47
C PRO A 167 3.84 -4.56 9.80
N ILE A 168 4.03 -4.61 8.49
CA ILE A 168 3.99 -5.82 7.68
C ILE A 168 4.98 -5.67 6.53
N TYR A 169 5.98 -6.54 6.49
CA TYR A 169 6.99 -6.58 5.42
C TYR A 169 7.72 -7.93 5.41
N PRO A 170 8.31 -8.37 4.28
CA PRO A 170 8.78 -9.75 4.12
C PRO A 170 9.86 -10.21 5.11
N SER A 171 10.70 -9.28 5.59
CA SER A 171 11.77 -9.55 6.56
C SER A 171 11.33 -9.44 8.03
N LEU A 172 10.04 -9.23 8.31
CA LEU A 172 9.53 -9.13 9.66
C LEU A 172 9.67 -10.47 10.39
N THR A 173 10.45 -10.48 11.47
CA THR A 173 10.77 -11.70 12.21
C THR A 173 9.65 -12.10 13.15
N GLN A 174 9.64 -13.37 13.56
CA GLN A 174 8.69 -13.88 14.56
C GLN A 174 8.78 -13.12 15.89
N LYS A 175 10.00 -12.81 16.37
CA LYS A 175 10.21 -12.01 17.58
C LYS A 175 9.57 -10.62 17.46
N GLN A 176 9.74 -9.94 16.32
CA GLN A 176 9.11 -8.64 16.06
C GLN A 176 7.58 -8.75 15.97
N MET A 177 7.03 -9.79 15.33
CA MET A 177 5.59 -10.00 15.27
C MET A 177 4.97 -10.18 16.68
N HIS A 178 5.60 -10.99 17.54
CA HIS A 178 5.15 -11.17 18.93
C HIS A 178 5.26 -9.88 19.73
N PHE A 179 6.33 -9.10 19.53
CA PHE A 179 6.47 -7.79 20.16
C PHE A 179 5.33 -6.85 19.76
N ILE A 180 5.01 -6.76 18.47
CA ILE A 180 3.91 -5.93 17.95
C ILE A 180 2.57 -6.36 18.58
N VAL A 181 2.27 -7.67 18.59
CA VAL A 181 1.05 -8.20 19.21
C VAL A 181 1.00 -7.88 20.71
N LYS A 182 2.11 -8.06 21.44
CA LYS A 182 2.19 -7.73 22.87
C LYS A 182 1.87 -6.26 23.12
N GLN A 183 2.45 -5.35 22.32
CA GLN A 183 2.16 -3.92 22.44
C GLN A 183 0.72 -3.58 22.07
N LEU A 184 0.15 -4.23 21.06
CA LEU A 184 -1.27 -4.04 20.72
C LEU A 184 -2.17 -4.45 21.89
N LYS A 185 -1.97 -5.64 22.47
CA LYS A 185 -2.78 -6.13 23.60
C LYS A 185 -2.66 -5.23 24.83
N LYS A 186 -1.44 -4.85 25.21
CA LYS A 186 -1.17 -3.98 26.36
C LYS A 186 -1.88 -2.62 26.31
N ASN A 187 -2.09 -2.09 25.11
CA ASN A 187 -2.62 -0.72 24.93
C ASN A 187 -4.10 -0.70 24.51
N LEU A 188 -4.68 -1.86 24.17
CA LEU A 188 -6.11 -2.01 23.83
C LEU A 188 -6.96 -2.40 25.05
N ILE A 189 -6.33 -3.06 26.02
CA ILE A 189 -6.86 -3.32 27.38
C ILE A 189 -6.51 -2.09 28.23
#